data_AF-A0A3B8XC14-F1
#
_entry.id   AF-A0A3B8XC14-F1
#
_cell.length_a   1.000
_cell.length_b   1.000
_cell.length_c   1.000
_cell.angle_alpha   90.00
_cell.angle_beta   90.00
_cell.angle_gamma   90.00
#
_symmetry.space_group_name_H-M   'P 1'
#
loop_
_entity.id
_entity.type
_entity.pdbx_description
1 polymer ?
#
loop_
_entity_poly.entity_id
_entity_poly.type
_entity_poly.pdbx_seq_one_letter_code
_entity_poly.pdbx_strand_id
1 'polypeptide(L)' 'MTGERAPVEVLKVSATSKPVAVAGAIAGVIRSKGRVEVQAIGAGAINQA' A
#
# COMPACT_ATOMS: atom_id res chain seq x y z
N MET A 1 -25.05 12.39 10.84
CA MET A 1 -23.68 12.83 10.51
C MET A 1 -22.96 11.65 9.88
N THR A 2 -23.03 11.54 8.56
CA THR A 2 -22.35 10.49 7.80
C THR A 2 -20.84 10.69 7.96
N GLY A 3 -20.19 9.81 8.71
CA GLY A 3 -18.75 9.88 8.91
C GLY A 3 -18.04 9.62 7.58
N GLU A 4 -17.56 10.68 6.95
CA GLU A 4 -16.65 10.57 5.82
C GLU A 4 -15.38 9.85 6.33
N ARG A 5 -15.24 8.58 5.95
CA ARG A 5 -14.04 7.81 6.27
C ARG A 5 -12.85 8.54 5.64
N ALA A 6 -11.85 8.86 6.45
CA ALA A 6 -10.59 9.42 5.94
C ALA A 6 -10.11 8.59 4.73
N PRO A 7 -9.67 9.24 3.64
CA PRO A 7 -9.27 8.53 2.42
C PRO A 7 -8.15 7.55 2.74
N VAL A 8 -8.31 6.34 2.22
CA VAL A 8 -7.34 5.26 2.38
C VAL A 8 -6.11 5.58 1.55
N GLU A 9 -4.94 5.45 2.16
CA GLU A 9 -3.70 5.59 1.40
C GLU A 9 -3.51 4.36 0.50
N VAL A 10 -3.24 4.61 -0.78
CA VAL A 10 -3.09 3.56 -1.78
C VAL A 10 -1.62 3.46 -2.19
N LEU A 11 -0.99 2.33 -1.89
CA LEU A 11 0.34 1.99 -2.39
C LEU A 11 0.23 1.18 -3.68
N LYS A 12 0.70 1.77 -4.78
CA LYS A 12 0.76 1.10 -6.08
C LYS A 12 2.09 0.39 -6.22
N VAL A 13 2.05 -0.91 -6.47
CA VAL A 13 3.23 -1.76 -6.63
C VAL A 13 3.36 -2.17 -8.09
N SER A 14 4.57 -2.01 -8.64
CA SER A 14 4.97 -2.52 -9.95
C SER A 14 5.94 -3.69 -9.82
N ALA A 15 6.19 -4.40 -10.93
CA ALA A 15 7.16 -5.50 -10.97
C ALA A 15 8.61 -5.08 -10.64
N THR A 16 8.93 -3.79 -10.70
CA THR A 16 10.25 -3.24 -10.37
C THR A 16 10.35 -2.69 -8.95
N SER A 17 9.26 -2.77 -8.18
CA SER A 17 9.27 -2.35 -6.78
C SER A 17 10.18 -3.26 -5.96
N LYS A 18 10.93 -2.68 -5.02
CA LYS A 18 11.78 -3.45 -4.11
C LYS A 18 10.94 -3.89 -2.91
N PRO A 19 10.86 -5.20 -2.56
CA PRO A 19 10.04 -5.67 -1.42
C PRO A 19 10.32 -4.94 -0.11
N VAL A 20 11.60 -4.65 0.17
CA VAL A 20 12.02 -3.91 1.37
C VAL A 20 11.46 -2.49 1.39
N ALA A 21 11.40 -1.81 0.24
CA ALA A 21 10.83 -0.48 0.14
C ALA A 21 9.29 -0.51 0.30
N VAL A 22 8.63 -1.51 -0.29
CA VAL A 22 7.18 -1.74 -0.14
C VAL A 22 6.83 -1.98 1.33
N ALA A 23 7.56 -2.88 2.01
CA ALA A 23 7.37 -3.16 3.43
C ALA A 23 7.58 -1.92 4.31
N GLY A 24 8.60 -1.10 4.01
CA GLY A 24 8.85 0.16 4.72
C GLY A 24 7.70 1.17 4.56
N ALA A 25 7.18 1.32 3.33
CA ALA A 25 6.04 2.18 3.05
C ALA A 25 4.77 1.69 3.78
N ILE A 26 4.48 0.39 3.74
CA ILE A 26 3.36 -0.23 4.47
C ILE A 26 3.48 0.05 5.97
N ALA A 27 4.65 -0.18 6.57
CA ALA A 27 4.88 0.05 8.00
C ALA A 27 4.68 1.53 8.38
N GLY A 28 5.15 2.46 7.55
CA GLY A 28 4.98 3.90 7.77
C GLY A 28 3.52 4.34 7.71
N VAL A 29 2.76 3.83 6.73
CA VAL A 29 1.33 4.14 6.58
C VAL A 29 0.52 3.51 7.71
N ILE A 30 0.77 2.24 8.06
CA ILE A 30 0.05 1.57 9.16
C ILE A 30 0.30 2.29 10.49
N ARG A 31 1.54 2.72 10.77
CA ARG A 31 1.88 3.47 11.99
C ARG A 31 1.10 4.79 12.12
N SER A 32 0.82 5.46 11.01
CA SER A 32 0.22 6.82 10.99
C SER A 32 -1.29 6.81 10.74
N LYS A 33 -1.79 5.92 9.88
CA LYS A 33 -3.18 5.88 9.41
C LYS A 33 -3.93 4.60 9.80
N GLY A 34 -3.25 3.61 10.38
CA GLY A 34 -3.84 2.34 10.81
C GLY A 34 -4.25 1.38 9.69
N ARG A 35 -4.26 1.84 8.44
CA ARG A 35 -4.61 1.04 7.26
C ARG A 35 -3.92 1.57 6.01
N VAL A 36 -3.57 0.64 5.12
CA VAL A 36 -3.11 0.90 3.76
C VAL A 36 -3.82 -0.04 2.81
N GLU A 37 -4.08 0.41 1.58
CA GLU A 37 -4.51 -0.44 0.48
C GLU A 37 -3.35 -0.63 -0.50
N VAL A 38 -3.05 -1.86 -0.88
CA VAL A 38 -1.99 -2.17 -1.84
C VAL A 38 -2.64 -2.61 -3.15
N GLN A 39 -2.27 -1.94 -4.24
CA GLN A 39 -2.76 -2.25 -5.57
C GLN A 39 -1.60 -2.68 -6.45
N ALA A 40 -1.70 -3.90 -6.99
CA ALA A 40 -0.71 -4.49 -7.88
C ALA A 40 -1.42 -5.11 -9.09
N ILE A 41 -0.85 -4.93 -10.29
CA ILE A 41 -1.40 -5.48 -11.54
C ILE A 41 -0.35 -6.33 -12.23
N GLY A 42 -0.71 -7.58 -12.54
CA GLY A 42 0.17 -8.56 -13.19
C GLY A 42 1.08 -9.31 -12.21
N ALA A 43 1.49 -10.53 -12.59
CA ALA A 43 2.20 -11.46 -11.71
C ALA A 43 3.49 -10.88 -11.12
N GLY A 44 4.26 -10.14 -11.92
CA GLY A 44 5.51 -9.51 -11.47
C GLY A 44 5.28 -8.50 -10.35
N ALA A 45 4.22 -7.69 -10.42
CA ALA A 45 3.89 -6.73 -9.37
C ALA A 45 3.32 -7.41 -8.12
N ILE A 46 2.47 -8.43 -8.31
CA ILE A 46 1.88 -9.22 -7.21
C ILE A 46 2.98 -9.90 -6.37
N ASN A 47 4.03 -10.41 -7.00
CA ASN A 47 5.16 -11.01 -6.27
C ASN A 47 5.98 -9.99 -5.45
N GLN A 48 5.91 -8.69 -5.75
CA GLN A 48 6.60 -7.63 -4.99
C GLN A 48 5.71 -6.99 -3.91
N ALA A 49 4.40 -7.19 -4.00
CA ALA A 49 3.40 -6.51 -3.18
C ALA A 49 3.27 -7.09 -1.78
#